data_AF-A0A933ZNT8-F1
#
_entry.id   AF-A0A933ZNT8-F1
#
_cell.length_a   1.000
_cell.length_b   1.000
_cell.length_c   1.000
_cell.angle_alpha   90.00
_cell.angle_beta   90.00
_cell.angle_gamma   90.00
#
_symmetry.space_group_name_H-M   'P 1'
#
loop_
_entity.id
_entity.type
_entity.pdbx_description
1 polymer ?
#
loop_
_entity_poly.entity_id
_entity_poly.type
_entity_poly.pdbx_seq_one_letter_code
_entity_poly.pdbx_strand_id
1 'polypeptide(L)'
;MEREEQGIDVAERTVAVVGLSCLLPDAPNTQSFWQNVLAGRNSIGEVPHERWDPADYWDPDPATPDKTYCKIGAFVRGFTFDSPRFRIPPRIAAAMDPSQQWMLCCAREALLDA
;
A
#
# COMPACT_ATOMS: atom_id res chain seq x y z
N MET A 1 5.69 -20.58 48.38
CA MET A 1 5.08 -20.76 47.04
C MET A 1 5.71 -19.72 46.16
N GLU A 2 6.96 -19.95 45.79
CA GLU A 2 7.74 -19.06 44.92
C GLU A 2 7.24 -19.29 43.50
N ARG A 3 6.73 -18.24 42.85
CA ARG A 3 6.51 -18.28 41.41
C ARG A 3 7.88 -18.20 40.76
N GLU A 4 8.32 -19.30 40.15
CA GLU A 4 9.41 -19.25 39.17
C GLU A 4 9.00 -18.26 38.06
N GLU A 5 9.74 -17.17 37.94
CA GLU A 5 9.76 -16.38 36.72
C GLU A 5 10.40 -17.24 35.64
N GLN A 6 9.56 -17.92 34.86
CA GLN A 6 9.99 -18.58 33.63
C GLN A 6 10.48 -17.48 32.66
N GLY A 7 11.80 -17.32 32.60
CA GLY A 7 12.45 -16.48 31.62
C GLY A 7 12.06 -16.93 30.23
N ILE A 8 11.38 -16.04 29.50
CA ILE A 8 10.96 -16.30 28.13
C ILE A 8 12.20 -16.45 27.26
N ASP A 9 12.38 -17.61 26.63
CA ASP A 9 13.41 -17.80 25.63
C ASP A 9 13.11 -16.89 24.42
N VAL A 10 14.07 -16.03 24.07
CA VAL A 10 13.97 -15.13 22.92
C VAL A 10 13.76 -15.93 21.63
N ALA A 11 14.33 -17.13 21.54
CA ALA A 11 14.14 -17.99 20.37
C ALA A 11 12.66 -18.42 20.21
N GLU A 12 11.96 -18.74 21.30
CA GLU A 12 10.54 -19.14 21.26
C GLU A 12 9.60 -17.98 20.85
N ARG A 13 10.05 -16.72 20.98
CA ARG A 13 9.29 -15.54 20.55
C ARG A 13 9.79 -14.89 19.27
N THR A 14 10.82 -15.43 18.65
CA THR A 14 11.38 -14.84 17.43
C THR A 14 10.50 -15.18 16.23
N VAL A 15 10.11 -14.16 15.46
CA VAL A 15 9.35 -14.31 14.21
C VAL A 15 10.26 -13.95 13.05
N ALA A 16 10.49 -14.92 12.16
CA ALA A 16 11.22 -14.69 10.91
C ALA A 16 10.30 -14.08 9.86
N VAL A 17 10.77 -13.03 9.17
CA VAL A 17 10.13 -12.51 7.96
C VAL A 17 10.78 -13.21 6.77
N VAL A 18 10.05 -14.11 6.13
CA VAL A 18 10.59 -14.97 5.07
C VAL A 18 10.24 -14.50 3.66
N GLY A 19 9.24 -13.66 3.49
CA GLY A 19 8.85 -13.09 2.19
C GLY A 19 8.26 -11.69 2.32
N LEU A 20 8.37 -10.90 1.26
CA LEU A 20 7.95 -9.50 1.21
C LEU A 20 7.34 -9.16 -0.17
N SER A 21 6.28 -8.35 -0.17
CA SER A 21 5.81 -7.64 -1.37
C SER A 21 5.37 -6.24 -0.98
N CYS A 22 5.45 -5.31 -1.93
CA CYS A 22 4.88 -3.97 -1.77
C CYS A 22 4.36 -3.44 -3.10
N LEU A 23 3.29 -2.65 -3.02
CA LEU A 23 2.79 -1.81 -4.10
C LEU A 23 2.73 -0.38 -3.59
N LEU A 24 3.64 0.46 -4.06
CA LEU A 24 3.85 1.81 -3.56
C LEU A 24 3.91 2.83 -4.71
N PRO A 25 3.73 4.12 -4.42
CA PRO A 25 3.87 5.18 -5.41
C PRO A 25 5.24 5.08 -6.11
N ASP A 26 5.20 4.98 -7.44
CA ASP A 26 6.36 4.81 -8.32
C ASP A 26 7.25 3.58 -8.02
N ALA A 27 6.70 2.60 -7.31
CA ALA A 27 7.36 1.36 -6.95
C ALA A 27 6.36 0.20 -7.03
N PRO A 28 6.21 -0.43 -8.22
CA PRO A 28 5.26 -1.53 -8.41
C PRO A 28 5.71 -2.85 -7.73
N ASN A 29 6.91 -2.89 -7.14
CA ASN A 29 7.46 -4.05 -6.44
C ASN A 29 8.57 -3.62 -5.46
N THR A 30 9.03 -4.57 -4.63
CA THR A 30 10.06 -4.38 -3.59
C THR A 30 11.39 -3.90 -4.16
N GLN A 31 11.79 -4.41 -5.33
CA GLN A 31 13.03 -4.01 -5.98
C GLN A 31 12.98 -2.54 -6.41
N SER A 32 11.91 -2.11 -7.07
CA SER A 32 11.72 -0.71 -7.46
C SER A 32 11.64 0.20 -6.25
N PHE A 33 10.97 -0.24 -5.17
CA PHE A 33 10.92 0.51 -3.92
C PHE A 33 12.32 0.70 -3.33
N TRP A 34 13.13 -0.36 -3.27
CA TRP A 34 14.49 -0.30 -2.75
C TRP A 34 15.37 0.66 -3.56
N GLN A 35 15.26 0.63 -4.89
CA GLN A 35 15.96 1.59 -5.74
C GLN A 35 15.54 3.04 -5.48
N ASN A 36 14.23 3.28 -5.27
CA ASN A 36 13.74 4.62 -4.92
C ASN A 36 14.32 5.12 -3.58
N VAL A 37 14.44 4.24 -2.58
CA VAL A 37 15.06 4.56 -1.28
C VAL A 37 16.53 4.91 -1.46
N LEU A 38 17.31 4.06 -2.15
CA LEU A 38 18.73 4.30 -2.41
C LEU A 38 18.97 5.61 -3.20
N ALA A 39 18.07 5.94 -4.13
CA ALA A 39 18.14 7.15 -4.92
C ALA A 39 17.62 8.41 -4.20
N GLY A 40 17.08 8.29 -2.97
CA GLY A 40 16.46 9.41 -2.25
C GLY A 40 15.25 9.99 -2.99
N ARG A 41 14.52 9.16 -3.75
CA ARG A 41 13.48 9.62 -4.66
C ARG A 41 12.22 10.06 -3.91
N ASN A 42 11.80 11.30 -4.13
CA ASN A 42 10.50 11.80 -3.65
C ASN A 42 9.38 11.35 -4.59
N SER A 43 8.40 10.62 -4.06
CA SER A 43 7.23 10.11 -4.82
C SER A 43 5.93 10.86 -4.50
N ILE A 44 6.03 11.99 -3.79
CA ILE A 44 4.91 12.90 -3.54
C ILE A 44 4.73 13.79 -4.76
N GLY A 45 3.48 13.90 -5.24
CA GLY A 45 3.10 14.76 -6.34
C GLY A 45 1.73 15.38 -6.10
N GLU A 46 1.24 16.14 -7.08
CA GLU A 46 -0.14 16.64 -7.05
C GLU A 46 -1.14 15.49 -7.22
N VAL A 47 -2.34 15.68 -6.68
CA VAL A 47 -3.46 14.76 -6.87
C VAL A 47 -3.70 14.56 -8.38
N PRO A 48 -3.67 13.31 -8.89
CA PRO A 48 -3.97 13.04 -10.29
C PRO A 48 -5.44 13.34 -10.63
N HIS A 49 -5.71 13.98 -11.76
CA HIS A 49 -7.08 14.26 -12.24
C HIS A 49 -7.93 12.99 -12.45
N GLU A 50 -7.29 11.84 -12.65
CA GLU A 50 -7.94 10.52 -12.70
C GLU A 50 -8.51 10.06 -11.35
N ARG A 51 -8.19 10.73 -10.23
CA ARG A 51 -8.78 10.49 -8.91
C ARG A 51 -9.97 11.42 -8.66
N TRP A 52 -9.72 12.73 -8.72
CA TRP A 52 -10.71 13.80 -8.64
C TRP A 52 -10.07 15.10 -9.16
N ASP A 53 -10.88 16.12 -9.46
CA ASP A 53 -10.35 17.46 -9.76
C ASP A 53 -9.97 18.17 -8.44
N PRO A 54 -8.68 18.53 -8.23
CA PRO A 54 -8.27 19.23 -7.01
C PRO A 54 -8.98 20.58 -6.83
N ALA A 55 -9.39 21.23 -7.91
CA ALA A 55 -10.09 22.52 -7.85
C ALA A 55 -11.45 22.42 -7.13
N ASP A 56 -12.10 21.26 -7.17
CA ASP A 56 -13.39 21.03 -6.51
C ASP A 56 -13.30 20.99 -4.98
N TYR A 57 -12.12 20.68 -4.44
CA TYR A 57 -11.94 20.43 -3.01
C TYR A 57 -10.84 21.27 -2.37
N TRP A 58 -10.07 22.04 -3.12
CA TRP A 58 -8.98 22.85 -2.57
C TRP A 58 -9.47 24.20 -2.01
N ASP A 59 -9.01 24.54 -0.80
CA ASP A 59 -9.13 25.87 -0.22
C ASP A 59 -7.91 26.15 0.67
N PRO A 60 -7.26 27.33 0.59
CA PRO A 60 -6.11 27.64 1.41
C PRO A 60 -6.43 27.78 2.91
N ASP A 61 -7.68 28.04 3.29
CA ASP A 61 -8.13 28.09 4.68
C ASP A 61 -8.54 26.69 5.18
N PRO A 62 -7.81 26.11 6.16
CA PRO A 62 -8.16 24.81 6.74
C PRO A 62 -9.52 24.76 7.45
N ALA A 63 -10.11 25.92 7.77
CA ALA A 63 -11.42 26.01 8.42
C ALA A 63 -12.60 25.97 7.43
N THR A 64 -12.34 26.08 6.12
CA THR A 64 -13.40 26.05 5.11
C THR A 64 -14.08 24.66 5.08
N PRO A 65 -15.41 24.59 5.31
CA PRO A 65 -16.13 23.33 5.30
C PRO A 65 -16.02 22.58 3.97
N ASP A 66 -15.95 21.25 4.01
CA ASP A 66 -15.90 20.35 2.85
C ASP A 66 -14.73 20.59 1.88
N LYS A 67 -13.69 21.29 2.33
CA LYS A 67 -12.47 21.58 1.57
C LYS A 67 -11.22 21.04 2.28
N THR A 68 -10.12 20.95 1.54
CA THR A 68 -8.80 20.57 2.01
C THR A 68 -7.75 21.57 1.54
N TYR A 69 -6.86 21.98 2.43
CA TYR A 69 -5.68 22.77 2.06
C TYR A 69 -4.59 21.94 1.38
N CYS A 70 -4.68 20.61 1.48
CA CYS A 70 -3.70 19.68 0.93
C CYS A 70 -4.08 19.26 -0.49
N LYS A 71 -3.19 19.54 -1.46
CA LYS A 71 -3.31 19.16 -2.87
C LYS A 71 -2.27 18.14 -3.34
N ILE A 72 -1.46 17.63 -2.41
CA ILE A 72 -0.36 16.71 -2.70
C ILE A 72 -0.57 15.38 -1.97
N GLY A 73 -0.02 14.32 -2.56
CA GLY A 73 -0.05 12.99 -2.00
C GLY A 73 0.85 12.05 -2.80
N ALA A 74 0.96 10.82 -2.34
CA ALA A 74 1.70 9.78 -3.04
C ALA A 74 0.69 8.73 -3.52
N PHE A 75 0.60 8.55 -4.83
CA PHE A 75 -0.47 7.76 -5.46
C PHE A 75 0.10 6.55 -6.20
N VAL A 76 -0.50 5.38 -5.98
CA VAL A 76 -0.28 4.22 -6.86
C VAL A 76 -0.96 4.50 -8.20
N ARG A 77 -0.19 4.33 -9.28
CA ARG A 77 -0.59 4.63 -10.67
C ARG A 77 -0.42 3.39 -11.55
N GLY A 78 -1.26 3.26 -12.57
CA GLY A 78 -1.14 2.19 -13.58
C GLY A 78 -1.36 0.77 -13.08
N PHE A 79 -1.91 0.58 -11.88
CA PHE A 79 -2.24 -0.75 -11.37
C PHE A 79 -3.41 -1.36 -12.15
N THR A 80 -3.24 -2.60 -12.60
CA THR A 80 -4.29 -3.39 -13.26
C THR A 80 -4.47 -4.70 -12.52
N PHE A 81 -5.72 -5.05 -12.18
CA PHE A 81 -6.02 -6.30 -11.48
C PHE A 81 -6.31 -7.44 -12.45
N ASP A 82 -5.47 -8.48 -12.42
CA ASP A 82 -5.65 -9.73 -13.18
C ASP A 82 -6.67 -10.64 -12.49
N SER A 83 -7.95 -10.31 -12.61
CA SER A 83 -9.03 -11.03 -11.91
C SER A 83 -9.11 -12.53 -12.25
N PRO A 84 -8.88 -12.98 -13.51
CA PRO A 84 -8.86 -14.40 -13.84
C PRO A 84 -7.83 -15.21 -13.04
N ARG A 85 -6.68 -14.60 -12.73
CA ARG A 85 -5.63 -15.26 -11.92
C ARG A 85 -6.07 -15.60 -10.50
N PHE A 86 -7.03 -14.84 -9.96
CA PHE A 86 -7.65 -15.08 -8.66
C PHE A 86 -8.98 -15.84 -8.76
N ARG A 87 -9.36 -16.30 -9.96
CA ARG A 87 -10.66 -16.93 -10.24
C ARG A 87 -11.85 -16.02 -9.88
N ILE A 88 -11.66 -14.71 -10.01
CA ILE A 88 -12.69 -13.69 -9.75
C ILE A 88 -13.29 -13.25 -11.10
N PRO A 89 -14.62 -13.38 -11.30
CA PRO A 89 -15.28 -12.90 -12.50
C PRO A 89 -15.06 -11.38 -12.71
N PRO A 90 -14.87 -10.90 -13.96
CA PRO A 90 -14.59 -9.48 -14.22
C PRO A 90 -15.63 -8.52 -13.64
N ARG A 91 -16.91 -8.91 -13.65
CA ARG A 91 -18.00 -8.11 -13.04
C ARG A 91 -17.83 -7.88 -11.54
N ILE A 92 -17.27 -8.86 -10.83
CA ILE A 92 -17.04 -8.77 -9.39
C ILE A 92 -15.80 -7.94 -9.14
N ALA A 93 -14.74 -8.19 -9.90
CA ALA A 93 -13.52 -7.40 -9.83
C ALA A 93 -13.77 -5.90 -10.05
N ALA A 94 -14.62 -5.53 -11.02
CA ALA A 94 -14.98 -4.14 -11.28
C ALA A 94 -15.71 -3.45 -10.11
N ALA A 95 -16.37 -4.22 -9.24
CA ALA A 95 -17.06 -3.73 -8.05
C ALA A 95 -16.23 -3.84 -6.76
N MET A 96 -15.04 -4.46 -6.83
CA MET A 96 -14.15 -4.58 -5.68
C MET A 96 -13.48 -3.24 -5.37
N ASP A 97 -13.29 -2.97 -4.08
CA ASP A 97 -12.45 -1.87 -3.63
C ASP A 97 -11.01 -2.07 -4.16
N PRO A 98 -10.37 -1.04 -4.76
CA PRO A 98 -9.00 -1.14 -5.24
C PRO A 98 -8.00 -1.64 -4.18
N SER A 99 -8.18 -1.28 -2.91
CA SER A 99 -7.33 -1.74 -1.82
C SER A 99 -7.41 -3.25 -1.58
N GLN A 100 -8.57 -3.86 -1.80
CA GLN A 100 -8.73 -5.32 -1.73
C GLN A 100 -8.00 -5.99 -2.90
N GLN A 101 -8.09 -5.41 -4.10
CA GLN A 101 -7.36 -5.89 -5.28
C GLN A 101 -5.85 -5.81 -5.05
N TRP A 102 -5.35 -4.69 -4.51
CA TRP A 102 -3.94 -4.51 -4.14
C TRP A 102 -3.49 -5.56 -3.13
N MET A 103 -4.27 -5.75 -2.07
CA MET A 103 -3.93 -6.69 -0.99
C MET A 103 -3.86 -8.14 -1.50
N LEU A 104 -4.76 -8.57 -2.39
CA LEU A 104 -4.70 -9.89 -3.01
C LEU A 104 -3.42 -10.09 -3.85
N CYS A 105 -3.03 -9.07 -4.63
CA CYS A 105 -1.77 -9.10 -5.39
C CYS A 105 -0.55 -9.17 -4.46
N CYS A 106 -0.44 -8.25 -3.49
CA CYS A 106 0.69 -8.20 -2.58
C CYS A 106 0.81 -9.47 -1.72
N ALA A 107 -0.30 -9.99 -1.19
CA ALA A 107 -0.28 -11.22 -0.38
C ALA A 107 0.21 -12.42 -1.20
N ARG A 108 -0.26 -12.54 -2.46
CA ARG A 108 0.19 -13.60 -3.36
C ARG A 108 1.68 -13.47 -3.69
N GLU A 109 2.17 -12.26 -3.94
CA GLU A 109 3.59 -12.03 -4.24
C GLU A 109 4.49 -12.31 -3.05
N ALA A 110 4.11 -11.88 -1.84
CA ALA A 110 4.86 -12.17 -0.62
C ALA A 110 4.96 -13.68 -0.35
N LEU A 111 3.90 -14.45 -0.65
CA LEU A 111 3.92 -15.91 -0.56
C LEU A 111 4.81 -16.59 -1.61
N LEU A 112 5.12 -15.93 -2.73
CA LEU A 112 6.02 -16.45 -3.77
C LEU A 112 7.48 -16.05 -3.55
N ASP A 113 7.71 -15.00 -2.78
CA ASP A 113 9.04 -14.51 -2.40
C ASP A 113 9.66 -15.34 -1.27
N ALA A 114 8.82 -15.95 -0.41
CA ALA A 114 9.23 -16.83 0.68
C ALA A 114 9.78 -18.19 0.20
#